data_AF-A0A1F6KIV1-F1
#
_entry.id   AF-A0A1F6KIV1-F1
#
_cell.length_a   1.000
_cell.length_b   1.000
_cell.length_c   1.000
_cell.angle_alpha   90.00
_cell.angle_beta   90.00
_cell.angle_gamma   90.00
#
_symmetry.space_group_name_H-M   'P 1'
#
loop_
_entity.id
_entity.type
_entity.pdbx_description
1 polymer ?
#
loop_
_entity_poly.entity_id
_entity_poly.type
_entity_poly.pdbx_seq_one_letter_code
_entity_poly.pdbx_strand_id
1 'polypeptide(L)'
;METNVLLSKIVANPQETTWAQAYSTLNLFIVLSLRSQNSETSIVTEGKELFEKIQKEYFSLDEKGLSSIKKSVENAISDLEPEKEVSIVLSTVTQNFLYIVIASGGAVILKRNGKVGTIAAGEEGKTVAFSGELKPDDIVILETGDFSKKIPIKKLTQVIDNLEVSEISENLAPIIHEESQGTEAAIILQYKNIKKIEEEGAVKEDIASNQEEGEEQKQVMSIGAKIRLPKISFPINFEGATKKKALILAIVFLGILLLGSIFFERSRQEQAKRAQILSEIIEPNQKGYDEAVALISLNKGLALEEFEEIKRTLEGKRSILQEGTKERKNLDEFIGKVESKIGELNQGATLSNRKLIFNEEVDLVGFRQDSLFVVKAQGGEISLISTDGKVQKSAKSDNKNIESLASDSNSIYLLGDSGITKTDKKSGKTTAIVKDAQELVSLDTFGSNLYGLNAKTKTVDKYAGGSSGRSDYFKADVTLNNPVSMAIDSSIWILDSGKVRKFTKGTEETFSISGLTKPISENSKIFTGLDYENVYTLDKDTNRIISISKSGEVKNQYVSKELSNASSFSVDESRKKIYVVISGKLYSFDL
;
A
#
# COMPACT_ATOMS: atom_id res chain seq x y z
N MET A 1 -15.92 -6.24 -9.59
CA MET A 1 -15.75 -7.70 -9.76
C MET A 1 -14.74 -8.12 -8.72
N GLU A 2 -15.18 -8.87 -7.71
CA GLU A 2 -14.29 -9.40 -6.67
C GLU A 2 -13.42 -10.49 -7.29
N THR A 3 -12.11 -10.38 -7.14
CA THR A 3 -11.17 -11.40 -7.60
C THR A 3 -11.24 -12.60 -6.67
N ASN A 4 -11.85 -13.69 -7.14
CA ASN A 4 -11.97 -14.95 -6.40
C ASN A 4 -10.65 -15.75 -6.44
N VAL A 5 -9.55 -15.19 -5.93
CA VAL A 5 -8.22 -15.82 -6.03
C VAL A 5 -7.46 -15.70 -4.70
N LEU A 6 -7.02 -16.82 -4.14
CA LEU A 6 -5.99 -16.82 -3.09
C LEU A 6 -4.62 -16.78 -3.76
N LEU A 7 -3.68 -15.98 -3.26
CA LEU A 7 -2.37 -15.84 -3.89
C LEU A 7 -1.23 -15.82 -2.88
N SER A 8 -0.09 -16.35 -3.29
CA SER A 8 1.20 -16.13 -2.62
C SER A 8 2.28 -15.84 -3.67
N LYS A 9 3.35 -15.17 -3.24
CA LYS A 9 4.44 -14.71 -4.11
C LYS A 9 5.78 -15.11 -3.54
N ILE A 10 6.68 -15.51 -4.41
CA ILE A 10 8.07 -15.84 -4.07
C ILE A 10 8.95 -14.99 -4.97
N VAL A 11 9.90 -14.26 -4.40
CA VAL A 11 10.83 -13.41 -5.16
C VAL A 11 12.22 -13.54 -4.54
N ALA A 12 13.21 -13.85 -5.37
CA ALA A 12 14.60 -13.84 -4.99
C ALA A 12 15.09 -12.42 -4.63
N ASN A 13 16.10 -12.34 -3.76
CA ASN A 13 16.76 -11.06 -3.49
C ASN A 13 17.53 -10.62 -4.73
N PRO A 14 17.46 -9.33 -5.11
CA PRO A 14 18.21 -8.81 -6.25
C PRO A 14 19.72 -8.89 -6.01
N GLN A 15 20.49 -8.97 -7.09
CA GLN A 15 21.95 -8.87 -7.08
C GLN A 15 22.38 -7.66 -7.92
N GLU A 16 23.70 -7.46 -8.04
CA GLU A 16 24.27 -6.34 -8.79
C GLU A 16 23.80 -6.31 -10.25
N THR A 17 23.65 -7.48 -10.87
CA THR A 17 23.33 -7.63 -12.29
C THR A 17 21.99 -8.34 -12.56
N THR A 18 21.24 -8.70 -11.51
CA THR A 18 19.98 -9.43 -11.63
C THR A 18 18.89 -8.88 -10.73
N TRP A 19 17.66 -8.89 -11.26
CA TRP A 19 16.49 -8.45 -10.52
C TRP A 19 15.26 -9.26 -10.93
N ALA A 20 14.35 -9.47 -9.99
CA ALA A 20 13.06 -10.11 -10.23
C ALA A 20 11.94 -9.46 -9.43
N GLN A 21 10.72 -9.63 -9.90
CA GLN A 21 9.52 -9.09 -9.27
C GLN A 21 8.32 -9.99 -9.53
N ALA A 22 7.49 -10.15 -8.50
CA ALA A 22 6.15 -10.72 -8.61
C ALA A 22 5.11 -9.65 -8.28
N TYR A 23 4.18 -9.42 -9.19
CA TYR A 23 3.16 -8.38 -9.10
C TYR A 23 1.77 -8.96 -9.34
N SER A 24 0.79 -8.44 -8.60
CA SER A 24 -0.61 -8.81 -8.79
C SER A 24 -1.49 -7.60 -8.48
N THR A 25 -2.47 -7.31 -9.33
CA THR A 25 -3.51 -6.31 -9.08
C THR A 25 -4.77 -6.69 -9.83
N LEU A 26 -5.94 -6.60 -9.18
CA LEU A 26 -7.20 -7.03 -9.78
C LEU A 26 -7.04 -8.42 -10.43
N ASN A 27 -7.25 -8.50 -11.75
CA ASN A 27 -7.13 -9.70 -12.56
C ASN A 27 -5.77 -9.86 -13.25
N LEU A 28 -4.78 -8.99 -13.00
CA LEU A 28 -3.46 -9.02 -13.65
C LEU A 28 -2.41 -9.61 -12.70
N PHE A 29 -1.64 -10.56 -13.20
CA PHE A 29 -0.56 -11.24 -12.49
C PHE A 29 0.69 -11.22 -13.38
N ILE A 30 1.80 -10.74 -12.86
CA ILE A 30 3.05 -10.63 -13.61
C ILE A 30 4.17 -11.19 -12.74
N VAL A 31 4.93 -12.14 -13.27
CA VAL A 31 6.28 -12.42 -12.78
C VAL A 31 7.25 -11.98 -13.85
N LEU A 32 8.28 -11.24 -13.45
CA LEU A 32 9.32 -10.81 -14.36
C LEU A 32 10.69 -10.90 -13.72
N SER A 33 11.70 -11.11 -14.56
CA SER A 33 13.10 -10.98 -14.19
C SER A 33 13.92 -10.36 -15.32
N LEU A 34 14.97 -9.65 -14.93
CA LEU A 34 15.92 -8.99 -15.81
C LEU A 34 17.34 -9.31 -15.36
N ARG A 35 18.21 -9.60 -16.33
CA ARG A 35 19.65 -9.81 -16.12
C ARG A 35 20.43 -8.98 -17.14
N SER A 36 21.45 -8.27 -16.67
CA SER A 36 22.38 -7.51 -17.48
C SER A 36 23.80 -8.09 -17.35
N GLN A 37 24.61 -7.95 -18.40
CA GLN A 37 26.03 -8.31 -18.36
C GLN A 37 26.93 -7.14 -17.87
N ASN A 38 26.38 -5.92 -17.80
CA ASN A 38 27.09 -4.69 -17.42
C ASN A 38 26.46 -4.04 -16.17
N SER A 39 27.29 -3.41 -15.32
CA SER A 39 26.90 -2.79 -14.04
C SER A 39 26.86 -1.25 -14.05
N GLU A 40 26.90 -0.61 -15.23
CA GLU A 40 26.94 0.86 -15.32
C GLU A 40 25.68 1.54 -14.78
N THR A 41 24.53 0.87 -14.90
CA THR A 41 23.22 1.31 -14.41
C THR A 41 22.64 0.29 -13.43
N SER A 42 21.88 0.78 -12.46
CA SER A 42 21.22 -0.08 -11.48
C SER A 42 20.17 -0.95 -12.18
N ILE A 43 20.44 -2.26 -12.27
CA ILE A 43 19.51 -3.25 -12.87
C ILE A 43 18.13 -3.21 -12.20
N VAL A 44 18.07 -2.83 -10.93
CA VAL A 44 16.83 -2.64 -10.17
C VAL A 44 16.01 -1.47 -10.72
N THR A 45 16.67 -0.38 -11.11
CA THR A 45 15.99 0.80 -11.68
C THR A 45 15.42 0.45 -13.05
N GLU A 46 16.22 -0.17 -13.91
CA GLU A 46 15.77 -0.60 -15.24
C GLU A 46 14.65 -1.65 -15.18
N GLY A 47 14.76 -2.60 -14.25
CA GLY A 47 13.71 -3.58 -14.00
C GLY A 47 12.39 -2.94 -13.60
N LYS A 48 12.44 -1.90 -12.75
CA LYS A 48 11.25 -1.11 -12.36
C LYS A 48 10.70 -0.30 -13.53
N GLU A 49 11.54 0.34 -14.33
CA GLU A 49 11.09 1.09 -15.52
C GLU A 49 10.42 0.17 -16.56
N LEU A 50 10.99 -1.01 -16.82
CA LEU A 50 10.38 -2.02 -17.68
C LEU A 50 9.03 -2.49 -17.12
N PHE A 51 8.97 -2.74 -15.81
CA PHE A 51 7.74 -3.13 -15.13
C PHE A 51 6.65 -2.06 -15.25
N GLU A 52 6.97 -0.80 -14.98
CA GLU A 52 6.07 0.34 -15.14
C GLU A 52 5.59 0.50 -16.60
N LYS A 53 6.48 0.29 -17.57
CA LYS A 53 6.12 0.29 -18.99
C LYS A 53 5.11 -0.82 -19.33
N ILE A 54 5.33 -2.04 -18.83
CA ILE A 54 4.38 -3.16 -19.00
C ILE A 54 3.01 -2.81 -18.40
N GLN A 55 2.99 -2.24 -17.19
CA GLN A 55 1.74 -1.81 -16.54
C GLN A 55 1.03 -0.75 -17.39
N LYS A 56 1.73 0.29 -17.81
CA LYS A 56 1.19 1.39 -18.60
C LYS A 56 0.60 0.90 -19.93
N GLU A 57 1.33 0.06 -20.66
CA GLU A 57 0.86 -0.53 -21.92
C GLU A 57 -0.39 -1.40 -21.69
N TYR A 58 -0.39 -2.25 -20.65
CA TYR A 58 -1.52 -3.12 -20.34
C TYR A 58 -2.78 -2.35 -19.88
N PHE A 59 -2.63 -1.36 -19.00
CA PHE A 59 -3.77 -0.59 -18.48
C PHE A 59 -4.32 0.42 -19.48
N SER A 60 -3.57 0.73 -20.54
CA SER A 60 -4.04 1.55 -21.65
C SER A 60 -4.83 0.76 -22.70
N LEU A 61 -4.97 -0.56 -22.56
CA LEU A 61 -5.77 -1.38 -23.47
C LEU A 61 -7.27 -1.19 -23.24
N ASP A 62 -7.99 -0.76 -24.28
CA ASP A 62 -9.46 -0.68 -24.28
C ASP A 62 -10.11 -2.07 -24.14
N GLU A 63 -9.59 -3.05 -24.88
CA GLU A 63 -10.01 -4.45 -24.82
C GLU A 63 -8.86 -5.36 -24.39
N LYS A 64 -9.09 -6.19 -23.38
CA LYS A 64 -8.10 -7.09 -22.78
C LYS A 64 -8.23 -8.51 -23.33
N GLY A 65 -8.04 -8.65 -24.63
CA GLY A 65 -7.98 -9.94 -25.33
C GLY A 65 -6.55 -10.48 -25.46
N LEU A 66 -6.41 -11.77 -25.78
CA LEU A 66 -5.09 -12.42 -25.91
C LEU A 66 -4.13 -11.67 -26.85
N SER A 67 -4.64 -11.19 -27.99
CA SER A 67 -3.83 -10.48 -28.99
C SER A 67 -3.39 -9.09 -28.54
N SER A 68 -4.25 -8.33 -27.84
CA SER A 68 -3.91 -6.98 -27.38
C SER A 68 -2.93 -7.03 -26.22
N ILE A 69 -3.11 -7.98 -25.31
CA ILE A 69 -2.19 -8.23 -24.19
C ILE A 69 -0.84 -8.71 -24.69
N LYS A 70 -0.82 -9.59 -25.70
CA LYS A 70 0.44 -10.00 -26.33
C LYS A 70 1.20 -8.78 -26.89
N LYS A 71 0.49 -7.92 -27.61
CA LYS A 71 1.06 -6.72 -28.22
C LYS A 71 1.57 -5.71 -27.18
N SER A 72 0.88 -5.55 -26.04
CA SER A 72 1.35 -4.66 -24.97
C SER A 72 2.68 -5.13 -24.38
N VAL A 73 2.87 -6.45 -24.23
CA VAL A 73 4.16 -7.01 -23.77
C VAL A 73 5.24 -6.83 -24.83
N GLU A 74 4.93 -7.06 -26.11
CA GLU A 74 5.87 -6.82 -27.23
C GLU A 74 6.32 -5.36 -27.32
N ASN A 75 5.39 -4.41 -27.18
CA ASN A 75 5.70 -2.98 -27.13
C ASN A 75 6.56 -2.61 -25.92
N ALA A 76 6.32 -3.24 -24.77
CA ALA A 76 7.10 -2.95 -23.57
C ALA A 76 8.57 -3.35 -23.73
N ILE A 77 8.83 -4.52 -24.32
CA ILE A 77 10.18 -5.07 -24.50
C ILE A 77 10.89 -4.59 -25.78
N SER A 78 10.22 -3.86 -26.68
CA SER A 78 10.80 -3.44 -27.97
C SER A 78 12.06 -2.59 -27.87
N ASP A 79 12.18 -1.84 -26.78
CA ASP A 79 13.27 -0.88 -26.55
C ASP A 79 14.36 -1.46 -25.65
N LEU A 80 14.27 -2.75 -25.29
CA LEU A 80 15.25 -3.40 -24.45
C LEU A 80 16.54 -3.65 -25.26
N GLU A 81 17.69 -3.38 -24.63
CA GLU A 81 18.98 -3.63 -25.24
C GLU A 81 19.17 -5.14 -25.54
N PRO A 82 19.75 -5.52 -26.69
CA PRO A 82 19.89 -6.93 -27.09
C PRO A 82 20.71 -7.80 -26.13
N GLU A 83 21.56 -7.18 -25.30
CA GLU A 83 22.43 -7.88 -24.34
C GLU A 83 21.72 -8.21 -23.01
N LYS A 84 20.47 -7.76 -22.83
CA LYS A 84 19.68 -8.00 -21.62
C LYS A 84 18.83 -9.25 -21.76
N GLU A 85 18.93 -10.12 -20.77
CA GLU A 85 18.08 -11.30 -20.67
C GLU A 85 16.83 -10.97 -19.87
N VAL A 86 15.67 -11.15 -20.49
CA VAL A 86 14.35 -10.92 -19.89
C VAL A 86 13.57 -12.22 -19.79
N SER A 87 12.78 -12.37 -18.74
CA SER A 87 11.77 -13.43 -18.61
C SER A 87 10.52 -12.79 -18.03
N ILE A 88 9.42 -12.82 -18.77
CA ILE A 88 8.13 -12.27 -18.32
C ILE A 88 7.06 -13.32 -18.52
N VAL A 89 6.31 -13.60 -17.46
CA VAL A 89 5.03 -14.31 -17.54
C VAL A 89 3.95 -13.37 -17.02
N LEU A 90 3.13 -12.87 -17.94
CA LEU A 90 1.97 -12.07 -17.65
C LEU A 90 0.73 -12.93 -17.82
N SER A 91 -0.16 -12.88 -16.84
CA SER A 91 -1.42 -13.60 -16.87
C SER A 91 -2.57 -12.70 -16.47
N THR A 92 -3.73 -12.87 -17.11
CA THR A 92 -4.97 -12.25 -16.66
C THR A 92 -6.14 -13.21 -16.60
N VAL A 93 -7.01 -13.03 -15.60
CA VAL A 93 -8.23 -13.81 -15.44
C VAL A 93 -9.44 -12.96 -15.80
N THR A 94 -10.16 -13.30 -16.87
CA THR A 94 -11.42 -12.63 -17.21
C THR A 94 -12.54 -13.66 -17.16
N GLN A 95 -13.53 -13.43 -16.30
CA GLN A 95 -14.58 -14.42 -15.98
C GLN A 95 -13.96 -15.72 -15.42
N ASN A 96 -13.92 -16.78 -16.22
CA ASN A 96 -13.30 -18.06 -15.94
C ASN A 96 -12.17 -18.39 -16.93
N PHE A 97 -11.72 -17.45 -17.77
CA PHE A 97 -10.61 -17.67 -18.70
C PHE A 97 -9.30 -17.06 -18.18
N LEU A 98 -8.27 -17.89 -18.14
CA LEU A 98 -6.88 -17.49 -17.94
C LEU A 98 -6.25 -17.19 -19.30
N TYR A 99 -5.79 -15.96 -19.48
CA TYR A 99 -4.97 -15.55 -20.61
C TYR A 99 -3.53 -15.42 -20.14
N ILE A 100 -2.60 -16.04 -20.85
CA ILE A 100 -1.18 -16.10 -20.49
C ILE A 100 -0.39 -15.53 -21.67
N VAL A 101 0.57 -14.65 -21.38
CA VAL A 101 1.58 -14.15 -22.32
C VAL A 101 2.94 -14.38 -21.69
N ILE A 102 3.83 -15.04 -22.41
CA ILE A 102 5.20 -15.31 -21.98
C ILE A 102 6.15 -14.65 -22.98
N ALA A 103 7.03 -13.79 -22.51
CA ALA A 103 8.13 -13.24 -23.30
C ALA A 103 9.45 -13.88 -22.87
N SER A 104 10.16 -14.47 -23.84
CA SER A 104 11.39 -15.22 -23.64
C SER A 104 11.19 -16.43 -22.72
N GLY A 105 11.81 -16.46 -21.55
CA GLY A 105 11.73 -17.60 -20.62
C GLY A 105 10.54 -17.53 -19.67
N GLY A 106 10.16 -18.68 -19.10
CA GLY A 106 9.13 -18.80 -18.06
C GLY A 106 8.16 -19.94 -18.33
N ALA A 107 7.37 -20.29 -17.32
CA ALA A 107 6.38 -21.36 -17.43
C ALA A 107 5.12 -21.04 -16.60
N VAL A 108 4.01 -21.67 -17.01
CA VAL A 108 2.80 -21.73 -16.20
C VAL A 108 2.45 -23.18 -15.90
N ILE A 109 2.35 -23.49 -14.62
CA ILE A 109 1.98 -24.81 -14.11
C ILE A 109 0.52 -24.76 -13.62
N LEU A 110 -0.24 -25.81 -13.89
CA LEU A 110 -1.59 -26.00 -13.40
C LEU A 110 -1.68 -27.29 -12.58
N LYS A 111 -2.19 -27.19 -11.36
CA LYS A 111 -2.72 -28.32 -10.60
C LYS A 111 -4.23 -28.34 -10.70
N ARG A 112 -4.77 -29.42 -11.25
CA ARG A 112 -6.21 -29.67 -11.38
C ARG A 112 -6.52 -31.12 -11.02
N ASN A 113 -7.47 -31.34 -10.11
CA ASN A 113 -7.88 -32.67 -9.66
C ASN A 113 -6.68 -33.56 -9.24
N GLY A 114 -5.73 -33.00 -8.49
CA GLY A 114 -4.53 -33.70 -8.02
C GLY A 114 -3.44 -33.94 -9.09
N LYS A 115 -3.65 -33.56 -10.35
CA LYS A 115 -2.64 -33.66 -11.41
C LYS A 115 -1.94 -32.32 -11.61
N VAL A 116 -0.61 -32.33 -11.66
CA VAL A 116 0.23 -31.16 -11.91
C VAL A 116 0.82 -31.26 -13.32
N GLY A 117 0.73 -30.19 -14.11
CA GLY A 117 1.25 -30.15 -15.48
C GLY A 117 1.62 -28.75 -15.94
N THR A 118 2.62 -28.63 -16.81
CA THR A 118 2.93 -27.38 -17.52
C THR A 118 1.89 -27.13 -18.60
N ILE A 119 1.20 -25.99 -18.54
CA ILE A 119 0.16 -25.60 -19.50
C ILE A 119 0.62 -24.51 -20.47
N ALA A 120 1.67 -23.78 -20.14
CA ALA A 120 2.33 -22.82 -21.01
C ALA A 120 3.83 -22.78 -20.71
N ALA A 121 4.65 -22.60 -21.74
CA ALA A 121 6.09 -22.44 -21.63
C ALA A 121 6.55 -21.38 -22.65
N GLY A 122 7.49 -20.55 -22.24
CA GLY A 122 8.12 -19.54 -23.09
C GLY A 122 9.09 -20.14 -24.10
N GLU A 123 9.43 -19.35 -25.11
CA GLU A 123 10.47 -19.64 -26.09
C GLU A 123 11.43 -18.45 -26.13
N GLU A 124 12.73 -18.73 -26.05
CA GLU A 124 13.77 -17.70 -25.99
C GLU A 124 13.67 -16.71 -27.16
N GLY A 125 13.67 -15.41 -26.86
CA GLY A 125 13.60 -14.34 -27.85
C GLY A 125 12.23 -14.14 -28.50
N LYS A 126 11.17 -14.83 -28.04
CA LYS A 126 9.82 -14.71 -28.60
C LYS A 126 8.78 -14.38 -27.54
N THR A 127 7.72 -13.70 -27.96
CA THR A 127 6.50 -13.54 -27.17
C THR A 127 5.44 -14.52 -27.66
N VAL A 128 5.04 -15.43 -26.78
CA VAL A 128 4.01 -16.46 -27.01
C VAL A 128 2.80 -16.20 -26.12
N ALA A 129 1.63 -16.65 -26.55
CA ALA A 129 0.38 -16.38 -25.85
C ALA A 129 -0.54 -17.61 -25.86
N PHE A 130 -1.19 -17.87 -24.73
CA PHE A 130 -2.06 -19.03 -24.49
C PHE A 130 -3.34 -18.57 -23.79
N SER A 131 -4.42 -19.34 -23.94
CA SER A 131 -5.62 -19.15 -23.13
C SER A 131 -6.26 -20.49 -22.76
N GLY A 132 -6.97 -20.51 -21.63
CA GLY A 132 -7.67 -21.69 -21.18
C GLY A 132 -8.67 -21.38 -20.08
N GLU A 133 -9.67 -22.25 -19.93
CA GLU A 133 -10.68 -22.13 -18.89
C GLU A 133 -10.14 -22.64 -17.54
N LEU A 134 -10.37 -21.87 -16.48
CA LEU A 134 -10.15 -22.21 -15.08
C LEU A 134 -11.37 -22.89 -14.48
N LYS A 135 -11.11 -23.89 -13.65
CA LYS A 135 -12.11 -24.60 -12.84
C LYS A 135 -11.92 -24.25 -11.37
N PRO A 136 -13.00 -24.29 -10.57
CA PRO A 136 -12.88 -24.09 -9.13
C PRO A 136 -11.81 -25.00 -8.52
N ASP A 137 -11.03 -24.42 -7.60
CA ASP A 137 -9.88 -25.02 -6.90
C ASP A 137 -8.66 -25.35 -7.76
N ASP A 138 -8.61 -24.91 -9.01
CA ASP A 138 -7.37 -24.92 -9.79
C ASP A 138 -6.29 -24.11 -9.09
N ILE A 139 -5.09 -24.67 -8.97
CA ILE A 139 -3.89 -23.93 -8.56
C ILE A 139 -3.05 -23.67 -9.81
N VAL A 140 -2.77 -22.40 -10.08
CA VAL A 140 -1.95 -21.95 -11.21
C VAL A 140 -0.68 -21.32 -10.66
N ILE A 141 0.48 -21.69 -11.20
CA ILE A 141 1.77 -21.13 -10.78
C ILE A 141 2.42 -20.49 -11.99
N LEU A 142 2.68 -19.19 -11.89
CA LEU A 142 3.42 -18.41 -12.88
C LEU A 142 4.87 -18.33 -12.43
N GLU A 143 5.82 -18.68 -13.28
CA GLU A 143 7.23 -18.81 -12.90
C GLU A 143 8.15 -18.15 -13.92
N THR A 144 9.16 -17.40 -13.45
CA THR A 144 10.26 -16.94 -14.32
C THR A 144 11.10 -18.11 -14.80
N GLY A 145 11.88 -17.90 -15.87
CA GLY A 145 12.72 -18.94 -16.46
C GLY A 145 13.66 -19.60 -15.46
N ASP A 146 14.38 -18.81 -14.66
CA ASP A 146 15.34 -19.36 -13.69
C ASP A 146 14.65 -20.01 -12.48
N PHE A 147 13.45 -19.56 -12.10
CA PHE A 147 12.62 -20.28 -11.12
C PHE A 147 12.27 -21.70 -11.61
N SER A 148 11.75 -21.80 -12.84
CA SER A 148 11.32 -23.09 -13.43
C SER A 148 12.47 -24.09 -13.61
N LYS A 149 13.69 -23.60 -13.86
CA LYS A 149 14.91 -24.43 -13.91
C LYS A 149 15.33 -24.91 -12.53
N LYS A 150 15.25 -24.03 -11.52
CA LYS A 150 15.66 -24.31 -10.14
C LYS A 150 14.71 -25.27 -9.41
N ILE A 151 13.43 -25.18 -9.71
CA ILE A 151 12.39 -26.08 -9.18
C ILE A 151 11.68 -26.79 -10.33
N PRO A 152 12.24 -27.91 -10.84
CA PRO A 152 11.59 -28.68 -11.89
C PRO A 152 10.23 -29.23 -11.44
N ILE A 153 9.31 -29.42 -12.39
CA ILE A 153 7.92 -29.86 -12.12
C ILE A 153 7.80 -31.09 -11.22
N LYS A 154 8.74 -32.04 -11.28
CA LYS A 154 8.76 -33.22 -10.39
C LYS A 154 8.93 -32.83 -8.92
N LYS A 155 9.83 -31.90 -8.63
CA LYS A 155 10.08 -31.35 -7.29
C LYS A 155 8.91 -30.49 -6.84
N LEU A 156 8.39 -29.68 -7.75
CA LEU A 156 7.23 -28.84 -7.51
C LEU A 156 5.98 -29.67 -7.13
N THR A 157 5.76 -30.80 -7.81
CA THR A 157 4.66 -31.74 -7.51
C THR A 157 4.73 -32.30 -6.08
N GLN A 158 5.93 -32.53 -5.54
CA GLN A 158 6.11 -33.02 -4.17
C GLN A 158 5.74 -31.98 -3.10
N VAL A 159 5.84 -30.69 -3.43
CA VAL A 159 5.60 -29.60 -2.51
C VAL A 159 4.14 -29.12 -2.57
N ILE A 160 3.49 -29.20 -3.72
CA ILE A 160 2.11 -28.67 -3.88
C ILE A 160 1.05 -29.65 -3.36
N ASP A 161 1.37 -30.93 -3.19
CA ASP A 161 0.36 -31.92 -2.86
C ASP A 161 -0.23 -31.72 -1.45
N ASN A 162 -1.55 -31.62 -1.37
CA ASN A 162 -2.32 -31.36 -0.13
C ASN A 162 -1.92 -30.12 0.72
N LEU A 163 -1.20 -29.14 0.15
CA LEU A 163 -0.86 -27.90 0.85
C LEU A 163 -1.73 -26.71 0.39
N GLU A 164 -1.96 -25.78 1.30
CA GLU A 164 -2.57 -24.48 1.02
C GLU A 164 -1.57 -23.54 0.31
N VAL A 165 -2.08 -22.50 -0.37
CA VAL A 165 -1.26 -21.58 -1.18
C VAL A 165 -0.11 -20.93 -0.39
N SER A 166 -0.32 -20.58 0.88
CA SER A 166 0.70 -20.01 1.78
C SER A 166 1.78 -21.03 2.13
N GLU A 167 1.40 -22.25 2.47
CA GLU A 167 2.32 -23.34 2.85
C GLU A 167 3.21 -23.77 1.68
N ILE A 168 2.67 -23.78 0.45
CA ILE A 168 3.47 -24.01 -0.77
C ILE A 168 4.59 -22.97 -0.87
N SER A 169 4.27 -21.69 -0.62
CA SER A 169 5.24 -20.62 -0.67
C SER A 169 6.31 -20.74 0.42
N GLU A 170 5.92 -21.05 1.65
CA GLU A 170 6.83 -21.24 2.79
C GLU A 170 7.83 -22.38 2.54
N ASN A 171 7.40 -23.47 1.89
CA ASN A 171 8.27 -24.59 1.57
C ASN A 171 9.21 -24.33 0.39
N LEU A 172 8.81 -23.48 -0.56
CA LEU A 172 9.63 -23.14 -1.73
C LEU A 172 10.61 -21.99 -1.44
N ALA A 173 10.29 -21.06 -0.53
CA ALA A 173 11.12 -19.90 -0.25
C ALA A 173 12.57 -20.24 0.18
N PRO A 174 12.84 -21.20 1.09
CA PRO A 174 14.21 -21.57 1.45
C PRO A 174 15.02 -22.05 0.24
N ILE A 175 14.39 -22.81 -0.65
CA ILE A 175 15.02 -23.38 -1.85
C ILE A 175 15.37 -22.28 -2.85
N ILE A 176 14.53 -21.26 -2.97
CA ILE A 176 14.79 -20.11 -3.84
C ILE A 176 15.91 -19.24 -3.29
N HIS A 177 15.95 -19.01 -1.98
CA HIS A 177 16.99 -18.17 -1.36
C HIS A 177 18.35 -18.88 -1.21
N GLU A 178 18.39 -20.21 -1.21
CA GLU A 178 19.61 -21.00 -1.30
C GLU A 178 20.24 -20.84 -2.70
N GLU A 179 21.47 -20.33 -2.77
CA GLU A 179 22.19 -20.09 -4.05
C GLU A 179 21.36 -19.32 -5.08
N SER A 180 20.59 -18.32 -4.60
CA SER A 180 19.78 -17.43 -5.42
C SER A 180 20.59 -16.82 -6.58
N GLN A 181 19.98 -16.74 -7.76
CA GLN A 181 20.49 -16.03 -8.93
C GLN A 181 19.90 -14.61 -9.05
N GLY A 182 18.97 -14.22 -8.17
CA GLY A 182 18.31 -12.92 -8.17
C GLY A 182 17.30 -12.70 -9.30
N THR A 183 17.00 -13.75 -10.07
CA THR A 183 16.06 -13.76 -11.21
C THR A 183 14.89 -14.71 -10.99
N GLU A 184 14.86 -15.44 -9.88
CA GLU A 184 13.80 -16.37 -9.55
C GLU A 184 12.58 -15.64 -8.95
N ALA A 185 11.44 -15.71 -9.63
CA ALA A 185 10.17 -15.24 -9.09
C ALA A 185 9.01 -16.15 -9.51
N ALA A 186 8.03 -16.28 -8.62
CA ALA A 186 6.80 -17.00 -8.88
C ALA A 186 5.58 -16.37 -8.21
N ILE A 187 4.41 -16.58 -8.80
CA ILE A 187 3.10 -16.34 -8.18
C ILE A 187 2.34 -17.65 -8.16
N ILE A 188 1.84 -18.05 -6.99
CA ILE A 188 0.96 -19.20 -6.81
C ILE A 188 -0.45 -18.64 -6.64
N LEU A 189 -1.39 -19.09 -7.48
CA LEU A 189 -2.76 -18.63 -7.59
C LEU A 189 -3.67 -19.82 -7.27
N GLN A 190 -4.70 -19.68 -6.44
CA GLN A 190 -5.79 -20.65 -6.35
C GLN A 190 -7.12 -20.01 -6.72
N TYR A 191 -7.76 -20.53 -7.76
CA TYR A 191 -9.03 -20.03 -8.28
C TYR A 191 -10.20 -20.55 -7.43
N LYS A 192 -10.99 -19.67 -6.81
CA LYS A 192 -12.19 -20.00 -6.03
C LYS A 192 -13.45 -19.60 -6.78
N ASN A 193 -14.57 -20.24 -6.50
CA ASN A 193 -15.88 -19.86 -7.06
C ASN A 193 -16.85 -19.54 -5.92
N ILE A 194 -17.25 -18.28 -5.78
CA ILE A 194 -18.37 -17.89 -4.92
C ILE A 194 -19.60 -17.75 -5.80
N LYS A 195 -20.57 -18.65 -5.62
CA LYS A 195 -21.91 -18.49 -6.21
C LYS A 195 -22.52 -17.19 -5.69
N LYS A 196 -22.97 -16.31 -6.60
CA LYS A 196 -23.92 -15.25 -6.27
C LYS A 196 -25.11 -15.89 -5.54
N ILE A 197 -25.33 -15.52 -4.29
CA ILE A 197 -26.62 -15.72 -3.65
C ILE A 197 -27.57 -14.76 -4.38
N GLU A 198 -28.50 -15.32 -5.13
CA GLU A 198 -29.67 -14.62 -5.64
C GLU A 198 -30.50 -14.19 -4.42
N GLU A 199 -30.61 -12.88 -4.18
CA GLU A 199 -31.69 -12.35 -3.36
C GLU A 199 -33.00 -12.44 -4.17
N GLU A 200 -33.67 -13.59 -4.04
CA GLU A 200 -35.12 -13.64 -4.11
C GLU A 200 -35.69 -12.81 -2.96
N GLY A 201 -36.14 -11.60 -3.28
CA GLY A 201 -36.80 -10.69 -2.36
C GLY A 201 -37.55 -9.59 -3.10
N ALA A 202 -38.23 -9.94 -4.19
CA ALA A 202 -39.12 -9.02 -4.89
C ALA A 202 -40.31 -8.64 -3.99
N VAL A 203 -40.46 -7.34 -3.70
CA VAL A 203 -41.78 -6.71 -3.63
C VAL A 203 -41.91 -5.80 -4.84
N LYS A 204 -42.98 -6.06 -5.56
CA LYS A 204 -43.37 -5.54 -6.87
C LYS A 204 -43.75 -4.06 -6.78
N GLU A 205 -43.34 -3.29 -7.78
CA GLU A 205 -44.23 -2.28 -8.37
C GLU A 205 -44.32 -2.57 -9.87
N ASP A 206 -45.57 -2.70 -10.32
CA ASP A 206 -45.96 -3.22 -11.61
C ASP A 206 -45.58 -2.26 -12.76
N ILE A 207 -44.89 -2.80 -13.75
CA ILE A 207 -44.84 -2.23 -15.10
C ILE A 207 -45.45 -3.25 -16.05
N ALA A 208 -46.63 -2.92 -16.59
CA ALA A 208 -47.10 -3.38 -17.89
C ALA A 208 -47.64 -2.12 -18.60
N SER A 209 -46.86 -1.59 -19.54
CA SER A 209 -47.05 -1.79 -20.98
C SER A 209 -48.20 -0.97 -21.56
N ASN A 210 -47.86 0.06 -22.34
CA ASN A 210 -48.24 0.04 -23.74
C ASN A 210 -47.29 0.86 -24.62
N GLN A 211 -47.07 0.30 -25.80
CA GLN A 211 -46.26 0.74 -26.92
C GLN A 211 -46.83 2.02 -27.56
N GLU A 212 -45.99 2.86 -28.15
CA GLU A 212 -45.91 2.99 -29.62
C GLU A 212 -44.87 4.06 -30.03
N GLU A 213 -44.11 3.69 -31.05
CA GLU A 213 -43.49 4.46 -32.14
C GLU A 213 -42.97 5.89 -31.93
N GLY A 214 -41.70 6.08 -32.30
CA GLY A 214 -41.09 7.38 -32.54
C GLY A 214 -39.82 7.23 -33.36
N GLU A 215 -39.99 7.25 -34.67
CA GLU A 215 -38.94 7.23 -35.70
C GLU A 215 -37.88 8.33 -35.51
N GLU A 216 -36.65 8.00 -35.91
CA GLU A 216 -35.57 8.97 -36.13
C GLU A 216 -35.98 10.03 -37.16
N GLN A 217 -35.94 11.30 -36.77
CA GLN A 217 -35.75 12.40 -37.73
C GLN A 217 -34.58 13.29 -37.31
N LYS A 218 -33.56 13.26 -38.16
CA LYS A 218 -32.53 14.31 -38.27
C LYS A 218 -33.22 15.66 -38.45
N GLN A 219 -33.16 16.51 -37.42
CA GLN A 219 -33.41 17.94 -37.58
C GLN A 219 -32.08 18.70 -37.65
N VAL A 220 -31.79 19.11 -38.89
CA VAL A 220 -30.95 20.26 -39.20
C VAL A 220 -31.58 21.48 -38.52
N MET A 221 -30.97 21.98 -37.45
CA MET A 221 -31.27 23.33 -36.98
C MET A 221 -30.44 24.34 -37.77
N SER A 222 -31.00 24.76 -38.91
CA SER A 222 -30.83 26.13 -39.37
C SER A 222 -31.80 27.02 -38.58
N ILE A 223 -31.30 27.70 -37.55
CA ILE A 223 -31.94 28.92 -37.06
C ILE A 223 -30.91 30.03 -37.17
N GLY A 224 -31.04 30.79 -38.26
CA GLY A 224 -30.44 32.10 -38.34
C GLY A 224 -30.97 32.96 -37.20
N ALA A 225 -30.15 33.13 -36.17
CA ALA A 225 -30.37 34.17 -35.19
C ALA A 225 -30.30 35.51 -35.93
N LYS A 226 -31.47 36.10 -36.20
CA LYS A 226 -31.55 37.54 -36.46
C LYS A 226 -31.01 38.24 -35.23
N ILE A 227 -29.74 38.62 -35.27
CA ILE A 227 -29.12 39.53 -34.31
C ILE A 227 -29.96 40.81 -34.37
N ARG A 228 -30.84 41.01 -33.39
CA ARG A 228 -31.42 42.33 -33.12
C ARG A 228 -30.30 43.16 -32.53
N LEU A 229 -29.64 43.94 -33.38
CA LEU A 229 -28.78 45.03 -32.94
C LEU A 229 -29.62 45.97 -32.06
N PRO A 230 -29.16 46.34 -30.84
CA PRO A 230 -29.79 47.40 -30.09
C PRO A 230 -29.77 48.67 -30.95
N LYS A 231 -30.92 49.36 -31.07
CA LYS A 231 -30.97 50.69 -31.67
C LYS A 231 -30.22 51.65 -30.73
N ILE A 232 -28.92 51.79 -30.94
CA ILE A 232 -28.14 52.85 -30.33
C ILE A 232 -28.48 54.13 -31.09
N SER A 233 -29.34 54.97 -30.50
CA SER A 233 -29.56 56.33 -30.96
C SER A 233 -28.38 57.19 -30.47
N PHE A 234 -27.50 57.58 -31.37
CA PHE A 234 -26.49 58.61 -31.10
C PHE A 234 -27.11 59.99 -31.39
N PRO A 235 -27.17 60.91 -30.42
CA PRO A 235 -27.54 62.30 -30.70
C PRO A 235 -26.31 63.01 -31.27
N ILE A 236 -26.04 62.82 -32.57
CA ILE A 236 -25.04 63.62 -33.26
C ILE A 236 -25.79 64.56 -34.19
N ASN A 237 -25.89 65.82 -33.78
CA ASN A 237 -26.46 66.88 -34.60
C ASN A 237 -25.49 67.18 -35.74
N PHE A 238 -25.82 66.76 -36.97
CA PHE A 238 -24.98 66.87 -38.16
C PHE A 238 -25.37 68.09 -39.02
N GLU A 239 -25.58 69.25 -38.40
CA GLU A 239 -25.69 70.51 -39.14
C GLU A 239 -24.29 71.08 -39.41
N GLY A 240 -23.83 70.97 -40.66
CA GLY A 240 -22.65 71.70 -41.16
C GLY A 240 -21.45 70.87 -41.64
N ALA A 241 -21.54 69.54 -41.75
CA ALA A 241 -20.43 68.74 -42.28
C ALA A 241 -20.46 68.67 -43.82
N THR A 242 -19.48 69.28 -44.48
CA THR A 242 -19.24 69.08 -45.92
C THR A 242 -18.94 67.61 -46.22
N LYS A 243 -19.27 67.11 -47.43
CA LYS A 243 -19.11 65.70 -47.84
C LYS A 243 -17.75 65.07 -47.47
N LYS A 244 -16.68 65.87 -47.40
CA LYS A 244 -15.34 65.44 -46.94
C LYS A 244 -15.26 65.11 -45.44
N LYS A 245 -15.95 65.85 -44.56
CA LYS A 245 -15.96 65.61 -43.09
C LYS A 245 -16.78 64.37 -42.72
N ALA A 246 -17.89 64.11 -43.41
CA ALA A 246 -18.66 62.88 -43.24
C ALA A 246 -17.86 61.63 -43.64
N LEU A 247 -17.08 61.71 -44.72
CA LEU A 247 -16.17 60.65 -45.15
C LEU A 247 -15.09 60.35 -44.09
N ILE A 248 -14.50 61.39 -43.49
CA ILE A 248 -13.48 61.24 -42.43
C ILE A 248 -14.08 60.57 -41.18
N LEU A 249 -15.28 60.96 -40.74
CA LEU A 249 -15.94 60.30 -39.60
C LEU A 249 -16.26 58.82 -39.87
N ALA A 250 -16.69 58.48 -41.09
CA ALA A 250 -16.93 57.09 -41.47
C ALA A 250 -15.63 56.25 -41.44
N ILE A 251 -14.51 56.82 -41.88
CA ILE A 251 -13.19 56.17 -41.84
C ILE A 251 -12.72 55.96 -40.39
N VAL A 252 -12.88 56.95 -39.52
CA VAL A 252 -12.52 56.84 -38.09
C VAL A 252 -13.38 55.78 -37.39
N PHE A 253 -14.68 55.76 -37.65
CA PHE A 253 -15.59 54.76 -37.09
C PHE A 253 -15.23 53.33 -37.57
N LEU A 254 -14.91 53.18 -38.86
CA LEU A 254 -14.44 51.91 -39.41
C LEU A 254 -13.11 51.49 -38.79
N GLY A 255 -12.20 52.44 -38.52
CA GLY A 255 -10.95 52.20 -37.79
C GLY A 255 -11.16 51.71 -36.36
N ILE A 256 -12.12 52.28 -35.63
CA ILE A 256 -12.47 51.85 -34.26
C ILE A 256 -13.08 50.44 -34.27
N LEU A 257 -13.98 50.13 -35.22
CA LEU A 257 -14.53 48.78 -35.39
C LEU A 257 -13.45 47.76 -35.75
N LEU A 258 -12.50 48.14 -36.60
CA LEU A 258 -11.41 47.27 -37.03
C LEU A 258 -10.43 47.01 -35.88
N LEU A 259 -10.06 48.05 -35.11
CA LEU A 259 -9.28 47.91 -33.87
C LEU A 259 -10.00 47.05 -32.82
N GLY A 260 -11.31 47.24 -32.66
CA GLY A 260 -12.15 46.42 -31.80
C GLY A 260 -12.20 44.96 -32.23
N SER A 261 -12.27 44.69 -33.54
CA SER A 261 -12.26 43.32 -34.09
C SER A 261 -10.91 42.63 -33.92
N ILE A 262 -9.80 43.35 -34.09
CA ILE A 262 -8.45 42.82 -33.86
C ILE A 262 -8.23 42.53 -32.37
N PHE A 263 -8.71 43.42 -31.50
CA PHE A 263 -8.64 43.21 -30.05
C PHE A 263 -9.50 42.02 -29.61
N PHE A 264 -10.71 41.89 -30.16
CA PHE A 264 -11.61 40.77 -29.90
C PHE A 264 -11.04 39.44 -30.41
N GLU A 265 -10.50 39.42 -31.63
CA GLU A 265 -9.86 38.24 -32.21
C GLU A 265 -8.60 37.84 -31.42
N ARG A 266 -7.80 38.81 -30.98
CA ARG A 266 -6.63 38.56 -30.12
C ARG A 266 -7.04 38.01 -28.75
N SER A 267 -8.10 38.55 -28.14
CA SER A 267 -8.64 38.04 -26.87
C SER A 267 -9.20 36.62 -27.04
N ARG A 268 -9.89 36.34 -28.14
CA ARG A 268 -10.39 34.99 -28.47
C ARG A 268 -9.26 34.01 -28.70
N GLN A 269 -8.21 34.40 -29.42
CA GLN A 269 -7.01 33.57 -29.61
C GLN A 269 -6.28 33.30 -28.29
N GLU A 270 -6.15 34.30 -27.41
CA GLU A 270 -5.55 34.09 -26.09
C GLU A 270 -6.40 33.16 -25.21
N GLN A 271 -7.72 33.28 -25.24
CA GLN A 271 -8.62 32.35 -24.54
C GLN A 271 -8.50 30.93 -25.09
N ALA A 272 -8.46 30.74 -26.41
CA ALA A 272 -8.30 29.43 -27.03
C ALA A 272 -6.96 28.77 -26.63
N LYS A 273 -5.86 29.54 -26.62
CA LYS A 273 -4.56 29.07 -26.14
C LYS A 273 -4.58 28.67 -24.66
N ARG A 274 -5.20 29.48 -23.80
CA ARG A 274 -5.32 29.17 -22.36
C ARG A 274 -6.18 27.93 -22.10
N ALA A 275 -7.28 27.78 -22.85
CA ALA A 275 -8.13 26.60 -22.78
C ALA A 275 -7.39 25.33 -23.24
N GLN A 276 -6.59 25.43 -24.30
CA GLN A 276 -5.75 24.32 -24.76
C GLN A 276 -4.69 23.93 -23.72
N ILE A 277 -3.95 24.91 -23.17
CA ILE A 277 -2.99 24.68 -22.09
C ILE A 277 -3.68 24.02 -20.88
N LEU A 278 -4.87 24.49 -20.51
CA LEU A 278 -5.64 23.89 -19.42
C LEU A 278 -6.00 22.43 -19.72
N SER A 279 -6.41 22.11 -20.96
CA SER A 279 -6.72 20.75 -21.39
C SER A 279 -5.50 19.83 -21.26
N GLU A 280 -4.34 20.29 -21.73
CA GLU A 280 -3.07 19.57 -21.65
C GLU A 280 -2.59 19.34 -20.20
N ILE A 281 -3.06 20.16 -19.26
CA ILE A 281 -2.79 20.00 -17.82
C ILE A 281 -3.83 19.07 -17.19
N ILE A 282 -5.13 19.32 -17.39
CA ILE A 282 -6.19 18.62 -16.67
C ILE A 282 -6.37 17.19 -17.16
N GLU A 283 -6.42 16.92 -18.46
CA GLU A 283 -6.73 15.57 -18.97
C GLU A 283 -5.81 14.46 -18.41
N PRO A 284 -4.47 14.58 -18.48
CA PRO A 284 -3.60 13.53 -17.93
C PRO A 284 -3.71 13.41 -16.40
N ASN A 285 -3.89 14.54 -15.69
CA ASN A 285 -4.00 14.53 -14.23
C ASN A 285 -5.37 14.06 -13.74
N GLN A 286 -6.44 14.24 -14.54
CA GLN A 286 -7.76 13.70 -14.26
C GLN A 286 -7.77 12.18 -14.44
N LYS A 287 -7.10 11.66 -15.48
CA LYS A 287 -6.88 10.22 -15.63
C LYS A 287 -6.10 9.64 -14.43
N GLY A 288 -4.98 10.27 -14.07
CA GLY A 288 -4.20 9.88 -12.88
C GLY A 288 -5.03 9.95 -11.59
N TYR A 289 -5.90 10.96 -11.44
CA TYR A 289 -6.81 11.07 -10.30
C TYR A 289 -7.76 9.87 -10.22
N ASP A 290 -8.36 9.47 -11.35
CA ASP A 290 -9.30 8.36 -11.38
C ASP A 290 -8.60 7.01 -11.11
N GLU A 291 -7.36 6.85 -11.58
CA GLU A 291 -6.48 5.72 -11.26
C GLU A 291 -6.14 5.69 -9.76
N ALA A 292 -5.74 6.83 -9.18
CA ALA A 292 -5.48 6.98 -7.76
C ALA A 292 -6.72 6.65 -6.91
N VAL A 293 -7.93 7.06 -7.35
CA VAL A 293 -9.19 6.70 -6.69
C VAL A 293 -9.42 5.18 -6.70
N ALA A 294 -9.17 4.51 -7.82
CA ALA A 294 -9.29 3.05 -7.91
C ALA A 294 -8.29 2.34 -6.97
N LEU A 295 -7.09 2.91 -6.81
CA LEU A 295 -6.07 2.38 -5.91
C LEU A 295 -6.44 2.49 -4.43
N ILE A 296 -7.32 3.41 -4.01
CA ILE A 296 -7.66 3.61 -2.58
C ILE A 296 -8.09 2.29 -1.91
N SER A 297 -8.90 1.49 -2.61
CA SER A 297 -9.42 0.21 -2.10
C SER A 297 -8.38 -0.92 -2.10
N LEU A 298 -7.30 -0.78 -2.87
CA LEU A 298 -6.28 -1.81 -3.09
C LEU A 298 -5.00 -1.52 -2.30
N ASN A 299 -4.56 -0.27 -2.30
CA ASN A 299 -3.33 0.22 -1.71
C ASN A 299 -3.48 1.72 -1.39
N LYS A 300 -3.88 2.00 -0.16
CA LYS A 300 -4.11 3.37 0.31
C LYS A 300 -2.83 4.22 0.29
N GLY A 301 -1.67 3.61 0.58
CA GLY A 301 -0.38 4.29 0.56
C GLY A 301 0.01 4.77 -0.83
N LEU A 302 -0.11 3.89 -1.83
CA LEU A 302 0.16 4.20 -3.23
C LEU A 302 -0.85 5.23 -3.78
N ALA A 303 -2.13 5.09 -3.46
CA ALA A 303 -3.14 6.07 -3.84
C ALA A 303 -2.78 7.47 -3.32
N LEU A 304 -2.32 7.56 -2.07
CA LEU A 304 -1.89 8.82 -1.48
C LEU A 304 -0.65 9.40 -2.19
N GLU A 305 0.35 8.55 -2.49
CA GLU A 305 1.55 8.96 -3.24
C GLU A 305 1.18 9.53 -4.61
N GLU A 306 0.28 8.86 -5.34
CA GLU A 306 -0.22 9.32 -6.63
C GLU A 306 -0.96 10.67 -6.53
N PHE A 307 -1.80 10.85 -5.50
CA PHE A 307 -2.47 12.14 -5.28
C PHE A 307 -1.48 13.27 -4.95
N GLU A 308 -0.43 13.00 -4.18
CA GLU A 308 0.62 13.98 -3.87
C GLU A 308 1.44 14.34 -5.13
N GLU A 309 1.71 13.38 -6.01
CA GLU A 309 2.35 13.64 -7.29
C GLU A 309 1.49 14.48 -8.24
N ILE A 310 0.20 14.16 -8.34
CA ILE A 310 -0.77 14.96 -9.10
C ILE A 310 -0.80 16.39 -8.56
N LYS A 311 -0.90 16.55 -7.23
CA LYS A 311 -0.88 17.86 -6.57
C LYS A 311 0.39 18.64 -6.95
N ARG A 312 1.56 18.04 -6.78
CA ARG A 312 2.87 18.65 -7.12
C ARG A 312 2.92 19.09 -8.59
N THR A 313 2.39 18.27 -9.50
CA THR A 313 2.35 18.57 -10.94
C THR A 313 1.42 19.74 -11.25
N LEU A 314 0.21 19.74 -10.69
CA LEU A 314 -0.77 20.82 -10.89
C LEU A 314 -0.27 22.14 -10.28
N GLU A 315 0.32 22.10 -9.09
CA GLU A 315 0.92 23.28 -8.42
C GLU A 315 2.13 23.81 -9.19
N GLY A 316 2.98 22.94 -9.74
CA GLY A 316 4.12 23.34 -10.56
C GLY A 316 3.72 24.08 -11.85
N LYS A 317 2.55 23.77 -12.40
CA LYS A 317 2.01 24.42 -13.62
C LYS A 317 1.07 25.60 -13.31
N ARG A 318 0.84 25.89 -12.03
CA ARG A 318 -0.09 26.91 -11.52
C ARG A 318 0.20 28.31 -12.05
N SER A 319 1.47 28.67 -12.18
CA SER A 319 1.94 29.99 -12.65
C SER A 319 1.84 30.20 -14.16
N ILE A 320 1.61 29.14 -14.95
CA ILE A 320 1.47 29.22 -16.42
C ILE A 320 0.15 29.91 -16.80
N LEU A 321 -0.88 29.75 -15.96
CA LEU A 321 -2.18 30.38 -16.15
C LEU A 321 -2.22 31.70 -15.37
N GLN A 322 -2.74 32.75 -16.02
CA GLN A 322 -2.82 34.08 -15.40
C GLN A 322 -3.87 34.11 -14.27
N GLU A 323 -3.51 34.75 -13.16
CA GLU A 323 -4.40 34.93 -12.01
C GLU A 323 -5.68 35.72 -12.38
N GLY A 324 -6.82 35.34 -11.80
CA GLY A 324 -8.13 35.95 -12.09
C GLY A 324 -8.83 35.44 -13.37
N THR A 325 -8.21 34.53 -14.13
CA THR A 325 -8.84 33.90 -15.31
C THR A 325 -9.75 32.73 -14.94
N LYS A 326 -10.67 32.38 -15.84
CA LYS A 326 -11.54 31.21 -15.68
C LYS A 326 -10.75 29.90 -15.65
N GLU A 327 -9.73 29.80 -16.50
CA GLU A 327 -8.88 28.61 -16.60
C GLU A 327 -8.06 28.40 -15.32
N ARG A 328 -7.53 29.50 -14.75
CA ARG A 328 -6.84 29.46 -13.46
C ARG A 328 -7.76 28.97 -12.34
N LYS A 329 -9.00 29.45 -12.31
CA LYS A 329 -10.01 29.02 -11.33
C LYS A 329 -10.32 27.52 -11.45
N ASN A 330 -10.47 27.00 -12.67
CA ASN A 330 -10.69 25.56 -12.90
C ASN A 330 -9.50 24.71 -12.41
N LEU A 331 -8.27 25.17 -12.65
CA LEU A 331 -7.07 24.49 -12.13
C LEU A 331 -7.05 24.49 -10.59
N ASP A 332 -7.36 25.62 -9.95
CA ASP A 332 -7.45 25.70 -8.48
C ASP A 332 -8.57 24.82 -7.90
N GLU A 333 -9.72 24.72 -8.57
CA GLU A 333 -10.79 23.80 -8.18
C GLU A 333 -10.32 22.33 -8.25
N PHE A 334 -9.53 21.96 -9.27
CA PHE A 334 -9.01 20.61 -9.38
C PHE A 334 -7.94 20.31 -8.32
N ILE A 335 -7.04 21.25 -8.04
CA ILE A 335 -6.11 21.16 -6.90
C ILE A 335 -6.90 20.96 -5.60
N GLY A 336 -7.95 21.74 -5.36
CA GLY A 336 -8.80 21.59 -4.17
C GLY A 336 -9.47 20.22 -4.07
N LYS A 337 -9.88 19.63 -5.21
CA LYS A 337 -10.43 18.26 -5.26
C LYS A 337 -9.38 17.20 -4.86
N VAL A 338 -8.14 17.34 -5.34
CA VAL A 338 -7.01 16.47 -4.99
C VAL A 338 -6.68 16.61 -3.50
N GLU A 339 -6.58 17.85 -3.01
CA GLU A 339 -6.31 18.14 -1.60
C GLU A 339 -7.40 17.60 -0.66
N SER A 340 -8.67 17.73 -1.04
CA SER A 340 -9.78 17.13 -0.29
C SER A 340 -9.61 15.62 -0.18
N LYS A 341 -9.20 14.96 -1.26
CA LYS A 341 -9.01 13.50 -1.29
C LYS A 341 -7.82 13.06 -0.44
N ILE A 342 -6.71 13.77 -0.51
CA ILE A 342 -5.56 13.60 0.39
C ILE A 342 -6.02 13.75 1.85
N GLY A 343 -6.81 14.80 2.16
CA GLY A 343 -7.36 15.04 3.48
C GLY A 343 -8.27 13.90 3.98
N GLU A 344 -9.14 13.35 3.13
CA GLU A 344 -9.97 12.18 3.44
C GLU A 344 -9.12 10.94 3.77
N LEU A 345 -8.11 10.65 2.95
CA LEU A 345 -7.22 9.51 3.17
C LEU A 345 -6.38 9.68 4.44
N ASN A 346 -6.03 10.92 4.78
CA ASN A 346 -5.21 11.25 5.94
C ASN A 346 -5.97 11.31 7.26
N GLN A 347 -7.30 11.42 7.24
CA GLN A 347 -8.12 11.49 8.46
C GLN A 347 -8.01 10.23 9.34
N GLY A 348 -7.46 9.13 8.81
CA GLY A 348 -7.34 7.86 9.51
C GLY A 348 -8.71 7.24 9.81
N ALA A 349 -8.74 5.94 10.10
CA ALA A 349 -9.91 5.33 10.68
C ALA A 349 -10.11 5.88 12.10
N THR A 350 -11.36 6.11 12.50
CA THR A 350 -11.67 6.30 13.92
C THR A 350 -11.52 4.96 14.66
N LEU A 351 -11.45 4.99 15.99
CA LEU A 351 -11.42 3.77 16.82
C LEU A 351 -12.78 3.05 16.77
N SER A 352 -13.03 2.35 15.66
CA SER A 352 -14.28 1.68 15.37
C SER A 352 -14.49 0.48 16.31
N ASN A 353 -15.75 0.27 16.71
CA ASN A 353 -16.13 -0.80 17.66
C ASN A 353 -15.35 -0.75 18.99
N ARG A 354 -14.97 0.45 19.44
CA ARG A 354 -14.30 0.65 20.72
C ARG A 354 -15.15 0.11 21.87
N LYS A 355 -14.57 -0.79 22.67
CA LYS A 355 -15.18 -1.38 23.86
C LYS A 355 -14.23 -1.28 25.05
N LEU A 356 -14.72 -0.79 26.19
CA LEU A 356 -14.04 -0.92 27.47
C LEU A 356 -14.06 -2.40 27.87
N ILE A 357 -12.89 -3.01 28.01
CA ILE A 357 -12.77 -4.43 28.37
C ILE A 357 -12.22 -4.62 29.78
N PHE A 358 -11.47 -3.67 30.34
CA PHE A 358 -11.02 -3.75 31.74
C PHE A 358 -11.15 -2.38 32.42
N ASN A 359 -11.96 -2.32 33.47
CA ASN A 359 -12.34 -1.07 34.17
C ASN A 359 -11.64 -0.90 35.53
N GLU A 360 -10.54 -1.62 35.75
CA GLU A 360 -9.65 -1.38 36.89
C GLU A 360 -8.41 -0.63 36.40
N GLU A 361 -7.73 0.06 37.33
CA GLU A 361 -6.55 0.85 37.04
C GLU A 361 -5.37 -0.03 36.61
N VAL A 362 -4.94 0.13 35.37
CA VAL A 362 -3.82 -0.58 34.75
C VAL A 362 -3.00 0.36 33.89
N ASP A 363 -1.71 0.08 33.74
CA ASP A 363 -0.78 0.94 33.02
C ASP A 363 -0.30 0.31 31.71
N LEU A 364 -0.14 -1.02 31.72
CA LEU A 364 0.42 -1.75 30.60
C LEU A 364 -0.47 -2.92 30.18
N VAL A 365 -0.47 -3.22 28.88
CA VAL A 365 -1.13 -4.38 28.30
C VAL A 365 -0.15 -5.20 27.46
N GLY A 366 -0.28 -6.51 27.52
CA GLY A 366 0.45 -7.43 26.63
C GLY A 366 -0.50 -8.47 26.05
N PHE A 367 -0.36 -8.72 24.75
CA PHE A 367 -0.98 -9.83 24.05
C PHE A 367 0.09 -10.60 23.29
N ARG A 368 0.24 -11.91 23.55
CA ARG A 368 1.15 -12.79 22.83
C ARG A 368 0.67 -14.22 22.91
N GLN A 369 0.63 -14.92 21.78
CA GLN A 369 0.24 -16.34 21.69
C GLN A 369 -1.07 -16.63 22.46
N ASP A 370 -2.13 -15.91 22.08
CA ASP A 370 -3.49 -16.00 22.67
C ASP A 370 -3.62 -15.64 24.16
N SER A 371 -2.57 -15.12 24.78
CA SER A 371 -2.59 -14.69 26.18
C SER A 371 -2.68 -13.17 26.26
N LEU A 372 -3.82 -12.64 26.70
CA LEU A 372 -4.01 -11.24 27.06
C LEU A 372 -3.78 -11.04 28.56
N PHE A 373 -3.02 -10.01 28.93
CA PHE A 373 -2.79 -9.64 30.32
C PHE A 373 -2.57 -8.14 30.47
N VAL A 374 -2.80 -7.67 31.69
CA VAL A 374 -2.59 -6.28 32.09
C VAL A 374 -1.71 -6.20 33.33
N VAL A 375 -1.00 -5.08 33.47
CA VAL A 375 -0.11 -4.83 34.60
C VAL A 375 -0.40 -3.47 35.20
N LYS A 376 -0.49 -3.43 36.54
CA LYS A 376 -0.45 -2.18 37.32
C LYS A 376 0.99 -1.89 37.68
N ALA A 377 1.57 -0.86 37.06
CA ALA A 377 3.00 -0.61 37.06
C ALA A 377 3.56 -0.30 38.46
N GLN A 378 2.83 0.49 39.26
CA GLN A 378 3.31 0.91 40.57
C GLN A 378 3.49 -0.27 41.54
N GLY A 379 2.58 -1.25 41.50
CA GLY A 379 2.52 -2.36 42.45
C GLY A 379 3.03 -3.70 41.92
N GLY A 380 3.26 -3.81 40.60
CA GLY A 380 3.66 -5.07 39.96
C GLY A 380 2.54 -6.10 39.90
N GLU A 381 1.27 -5.70 40.07
CA GLU A 381 0.13 -6.61 39.93
C GLU A 381 -0.07 -7.00 38.47
N ILE A 382 -0.26 -8.29 38.21
CA ILE A 382 -0.49 -8.88 36.89
C ILE A 382 -1.84 -9.56 36.90
N SER A 383 -2.69 -9.22 35.93
CA SER A 383 -3.96 -9.93 35.71
C SER A 383 -3.98 -10.51 34.31
N LEU A 384 -4.01 -11.84 34.21
CA LEU A 384 -4.31 -12.54 32.97
C LEU A 384 -5.83 -12.50 32.78
N ILE A 385 -6.26 -12.02 31.62
CA ILE A 385 -7.66 -11.77 31.31
C ILE A 385 -8.04 -12.48 30.01
N SER A 386 -9.31 -12.87 29.89
CA SER A 386 -9.87 -13.23 28.59
C SER A 386 -10.10 -11.97 27.74
N THR A 387 -10.33 -12.16 26.44
CA THR A 387 -10.59 -11.07 25.50
C THR A 387 -11.87 -10.28 25.79
N ASP A 388 -12.78 -10.82 26.62
CA ASP A 388 -13.97 -10.14 27.13
C ASP A 388 -13.72 -9.37 28.45
N GLY A 389 -12.49 -9.41 28.98
CA GLY A 389 -12.08 -8.66 30.16
C GLY A 389 -12.13 -9.39 31.49
N LYS A 390 -12.59 -10.65 31.53
CA LYS A 390 -12.69 -11.39 32.79
C LYS A 390 -11.32 -11.83 33.26
N VAL A 391 -11.00 -11.58 34.53
CA VAL A 391 -9.79 -12.06 35.18
C VAL A 391 -9.84 -13.59 35.27
N GLN A 392 -8.89 -14.24 34.62
CA GLN A 392 -8.71 -15.69 34.66
C GLN A 392 -7.73 -16.08 35.77
N LYS A 393 -6.70 -15.25 35.96
CA LYS A 393 -5.67 -15.46 36.97
C LYS A 393 -5.00 -14.15 37.35
N SER A 394 -4.62 -14.01 38.61
CA SER A 394 -3.80 -12.92 39.10
C SER A 394 -2.46 -13.43 39.61
N ALA A 395 -1.43 -12.61 39.46
CA ALA A 395 -0.11 -12.78 40.03
C ALA A 395 0.42 -11.42 40.50
N LYS A 396 1.48 -11.43 41.27
CA LYS A 396 2.15 -10.20 41.72
C LYS A 396 3.65 -10.39 41.61
N SER A 397 4.31 -9.43 41.00
CA SER A 397 5.77 -9.32 41.02
C SER A 397 6.20 -8.49 42.22
N ASP A 398 7.35 -8.84 42.79
CA ASP A 398 8.03 -7.97 43.77
C ASP A 398 8.64 -6.74 43.09
N ASN A 399 8.75 -6.76 41.75
CA ASN A 399 9.20 -5.62 40.96
C ASN A 399 8.12 -4.54 40.90
N LYS A 400 8.53 -3.29 41.07
CA LYS A 400 7.66 -2.11 41.10
C LYS A 400 8.08 -1.12 40.04
N ASN A 401 7.23 -0.13 39.80
CA ASN A 401 7.42 0.91 38.78
C ASN A 401 7.76 0.30 37.43
N ILE A 402 6.89 -0.58 36.94
CA ILE A 402 7.13 -1.33 35.71
C ILE A 402 7.18 -0.38 34.51
N GLU A 403 8.29 -0.39 33.78
CA GLU A 403 8.53 0.48 32.61
C GLU A 403 8.24 -0.25 31.29
N SER A 404 8.55 -1.55 31.24
CA SER A 404 8.37 -2.38 30.05
C SER A 404 7.97 -3.80 30.40
N LEU A 405 7.30 -4.46 29.47
CA LEU A 405 6.89 -5.86 29.58
C LEU A 405 7.21 -6.62 28.30
N ALA A 406 7.37 -7.93 28.45
CA ALA A 406 7.39 -8.88 27.35
C ALA A 406 6.70 -10.17 27.79
N SER A 407 6.39 -11.06 26.86
CA SER A 407 5.92 -12.40 27.23
C SER A 407 6.15 -13.41 26.13
N ASP A 408 6.36 -14.66 26.55
CA ASP A 408 6.33 -15.85 25.70
C ASP A 408 5.09 -16.70 26.04
N SER A 409 4.99 -17.93 25.53
CA SER A 409 3.86 -18.84 25.78
C SER A 409 3.66 -19.15 27.26
N ASN A 410 4.73 -19.16 28.04
CA ASN A 410 4.75 -19.67 29.41
C ASN A 410 4.91 -18.57 30.45
N SER A 411 5.50 -17.42 30.10
CA SER A 411 5.99 -16.46 31.07
C SER A 411 5.76 -15.01 30.65
N ILE A 412 5.58 -14.16 31.65
CA ILE A 412 5.52 -12.69 31.56
C ILE A 412 6.80 -12.14 32.17
N TYR A 413 7.47 -11.24 31.46
CA TYR A 413 8.70 -10.59 31.90
C TYR A 413 8.39 -9.12 32.17
N LEU A 414 8.79 -8.61 33.34
CA LEU A 414 8.57 -7.22 33.73
C LEU A 414 9.90 -6.55 34.09
N LEU A 415 10.18 -5.43 33.43
CA LEU A 415 11.27 -4.51 33.73
C LEU A 415 10.78 -3.41 34.69
N GLY A 416 11.51 -3.16 35.76
CA GLY A 416 11.18 -2.14 36.77
C GLY A 416 12.36 -1.94 37.75
N ASP A 417 12.10 -1.37 38.92
CA ASP A 417 13.12 -0.97 39.91
C ASP A 417 14.14 -2.06 40.27
N SER A 418 13.71 -3.32 40.31
CA SER A 418 14.53 -4.47 40.73
C SER A 418 15.15 -5.23 39.55
N GLY A 419 15.18 -4.62 38.37
CA GLY A 419 15.65 -5.20 37.12
C GLY A 419 14.54 -5.95 36.38
N ILE A 420 14.80 -7.17 35.92
CA ILE A 420 13.84 -8.00 35.19
C ILE A 420 13.36 -9.17 36.06
N THR A 421 12.05 -9.26 36.20
CA THR A 421 11.37 -10.42 36.81
C THR A 421 10.64 -11.25 35.78
N LYS A 422 10.57 -12.56 36.01
CA LYS A 422 9.84 -13.55 35.22
C LYS A 422 8.72 -14.12 36.07
N THR A 423 7.49 -14.04 35.57
CA THR A 423 6.29 -14.63 36.18
C THR A 423 5.79 -15.76 35.31
N ASP A 424 5.71 -16.97 35.86
CA ASP A 424 5.14 -18.12 35.17
C ASP A 424 3.61 -17.98 35.08
N LYS A 425 3.06 -17.98 33.87
CA LYS A 425 1.63 -17.74 33.60
C LYS A 425 0.73 -18.79 34.26
N LYS A 426 1.19 -20.03 34.37
CA LYS A 426 0.40 -21.15 34.91
C LYS A 426 0.36 -21.19 36.42
N SER A 427 1.50 -21.05 37.09
CA SER A 427 1.64 -21.10 38.55
C SER A 427 1.43 -19.73 39.19
N GLY A 428 1.78 -18.64 38.50
CA GLY A 428 1.82 -17.29 39.06
C GLY A 428 3.08 -17.02 39.89
N LYS A 429 4.04 -17.97 39.90
CA LYS A 429 5.30 -17.80 40.63
C LYS A 429 6.19 -16.79 39.91
N THR A 430 6.72 -15.85 40.67
CA THR A 430 7.65 -14.82 40.19
C THR A 430 9.07 -15.09 40.65
N THR A 431 10.05 -14.83 39.77
CA THR A 431 11.49 -14.92 40.07
C THR A 431 12.24 -13.78 39.41
N ALA A 432 13.21 -13.17 40.09
CA ALA A 432 14.15 -12.23 39.46
C ALA A 432 15.15 -12.97 38.57
N ILE A 433 15.36 -12.51 37.34
CA ILE A 433 16.28 -13.13 36.36
C ILE A 433 17.46 -12.24 36.00
N VAL A 434 17.29 -10.91 36.04
CA VAL A 434 18.36 -9.92 35.82
C VAL A 434 18.21 -8.84 36.88
N LYS A 435 19.22 -8.65 37.74
CA LYS A 435 19.18 -7.64 38.81
C LYS A 435 19.69 -6.27 38.36
N ASP A 436 20.64 -6.26 37.43
CA ASP A 436 21.22 -5.06 36.84
C ASP A 436 20.71 -4.91 35.41
N ALA A 437 19.52 -4.32 35.30
CA ALA A 437 18.88 -3.98 34.03
C ALA A 437 18.60 -2.48 33.95
N GLN A 438 19.35 -1.69 34.73
CA GLN A 438 19.29 -0.24 34.67
C GLN A 438 19.60 0.18 33.23
N GLU A 439 18.91 1.21 32.73
CA GLU A 439 19.08 1.76 31.37
C GLU A 439 18.42 0.95 30.22
N LEU A 440 17.80 -0.21 30.50
CA LEU A 440 16.90 -0.82 29.55
C LEU A 440 15.61 0.00 29.44
N VAL A 441 15.09 0.16 28.23
CA VAL A 441 13.86 0.93 27.98
C VAL A 441 12.75 0.11 27.32
N SER A 442 13.09 -1.06 26.76
CA SER A 442 12.13 -1.95 26.11
C SER A 442 12.56 -3.41 26.26
N LEU A 443 11.61 -4.30 26.52
CA LEU A 443 11.82 -5.75 26.47
C LEU A 443 11.04 -6.36 25.30
N ASP A 444 11.56 -7.42 24.71
CA ASP A 444 10.75 -8.38 23.96
C ASP A 444 11.37 -9.78 23.94
N THR A 445 10.64 -10.80 23.47
CA THR A 445 11.08 -12.19 23.42
C THR A 445 11.11 -12.74 22.00
N PHE A 446 12.02 -13.69 21.75
CA PHE A 446 12.00 -14.51 20.54
C PHE A 446 12.53 -15.92 20.84
N GLY A 447 11.71 -16.93 20.52
CA GLY A 447 11.94 -18.28 21.00
C GLY A 447 12.02 -18.32 22.53
N SER A 448 13.08 -18.91 23.08
CA SER A 448 13.34 -18.96 24.52
C SER A 448 14.17 -17.78 25.05
N ASN A 449 14.52 -16.82 24.20
CA ASN A 449 15.42 -15.72 24.55
C ASN A 449 14.64 -14.46 24.88
N LEU A 450 15.18 -13.71 25.83
CA LEU A 450 14.72 -12.37 26.16
C LEU A 450 15.72 -11.36 25.61
N TYR A 451 15.20 -10.24 25.12
CA TYR A 451 15.98 -9.14 24.57
C TYR A 451 15.62 -7.85 25.28
N GLY A 452 16.62 -7.02 25.58
CA GLY A 452 16.47 -5.72 26.21
C GLY A 452 17.11 -4.63 25.36
N LEU A 453 16.35 -3.60 25.00
CA LEU A 453 16.87 -2.41 24.33
C LEU A 453 17.54 -1.50 25.36
N ASN A 454 18.84 -1.27 25.25
CA ASN A 454 19.60 -0.44 26.18
C ASN A 454 19.81 0.96 25.60
N ALA A 455 19.19 1.98 26.21
CA ALA A 455 19.25 3.34 25.70
C ALA A 455 20.61 4.01 25.94
N LYS A 456 21.36 3.58 26.97
CA LYS A 456 22.66 4.14 27.32
C LYS A 456 23.80 3.57 26.49
N THR A 457 23.88 2.24 26.41
CA THR A 457 24.92 1.57 25.61
C THR A 457 24.57 1.54 24.14
N LYS A 458 23.31 1.84 23.77
CA LYS A 458 22.83 1.86 22.38
C LYS A 458 22.93 0.49 21.71
N THR A 459 22.80 -0.56 22.50
CA THR A 459 22.85 -1.97 22.09
C THR A 459 21.51 -2.68 22.36
N VAL A 460 21.39 -3.92 21.88
CA VAL A 460 20.32 -4.82 22.29
C VAL A 460 20.92 -5.99 23.06
N ASP A 461 20.63 -6.04 24.36
CA ASP A 461 21.10 -7.07 25.27
C ASP A 461 20.29 -8.35 25.07
N LYS A 462 20.94 -9.46 24.72
CA LYS A 462 20.34 -10.79 24.58
C LYS A 462 20.63 -11.66 25.80
N TYR A 463 19.56 -12.19 26.38
CA TYR A 463 19.57 -13.11 27.51
C TYR A 463 19.11 -14.50 27.07
N ALA A 464 20.06 -15.43 26.90
CA ALA A 464 19.78 -16.76 26.39
C ALA A 464 18.97 -17.60 27.40
N GLY A 465 17.88 -18.22 26.96
CA GLY A 465 17.04 -19.07 27.81
C GLY A 465 16.41 -18.36 29.02
N GLY A 466 16.36 -17.02 29.02
CA GLY A 466 15.94 -16.22 30.18
C GLY A 466 16.89 -16.31 31.38
N SER A 467 18.15 -16.70 31.15
CA SER A 467 19.21 -16.69 32.16
C SER A 467 19.83 -15.29 32.34
N SER A 468 20.67 -15.10 33.35
CA SER A 468 21.41 -13.85 33.58
C SER A 468 22.58 -13.63 32.61
N GLY A 469 22.90 -14.60 31.74
CA GLY A 469 23.98 -14.48 30.77
C GLY A 469 23.65 -13.47 29.67
N ARG A 470 24.33 -12.33 29.67
CA ARG A 470 24.17 -11.24 28.71
C ARG A 470 25.15 -11.35 27.55
N SER A 471 24.65 -11.18 26.32
CA SER A 471 25.44 -11.00 25.10
C SER A 471 24.86 -9.86 24.26
N ASP A 472 25.66 -9.21 23.43
CA ASP A 472 25.13 -8.26 22.44
C ASP A 472 24.45 -9.02 21.28
N TYR A 473 23.35 -8.48 20.78
CA TYR A 473 22.67 -8.98 19.60
C TYR A 473 23.35 -8.54 18.29
N PHE A 474 23.91 -7.32 18.25
CA PHE A 474 24.51 -6.79 17.04
C PHE A 474 25.84 -7.50 16.72
N LYS A 475 26.08 -7.72 15.42
CA LYS A 475 27.33 -8.34 14.93
C LYS A 475 28.32 -7.32 14.38
N ALA A 476 27.87 -6.11 14.13
CA ALA A 476 28.64 -4.99 13.61
C ALA A 476 28.39 -3.76 14.48
N ASP A 477 29.22 -2.73 14.32
CA ASP A 477 29.02 -1.46 15.00
C ASP A 477 27.74 -0.78 14.47
N VAL A 478 26.72 -0.73 15.32
CA VAL A 478 25.44 -0.07 15.04
C VAL A 478 25.34 1.17 15.93
N THR A 479 25.14 2.33 15.31
CA THR A 479 24.88 3.58 16.04
C THR A 479 23.38 3.79 16.18
N LEU A 480 22.83 3.62 17.38
CA LEU A 480 21.49 4.09 17.73
C LEU A 480 21.57 5.52 18.29
N ASN A 481 20.57 6.37 18.04
CA ASN A 481 20.57 7.76 18.49
C ASN A 481 19.75 7.94 19.76
N ASN A 482 18.44 7.75 19.63
CA ASN A 482 17.45 7.80 20.70
C ASN A 482 16.50 6.59 20.56
N PRO A 483 16.97 5.37 20.89
CA PRO A 483 16.16 4.17 20.79
C PRO A 483 15.16 4.11 21.96
N VAL A 484 13.86 4.05 21.67
CA VAL A 484 12.79 4.15 22.70
C VAL A 484 11.90 2.92 22.81
N SER A 485 11.84 2.08 21.78
CA SER A 485 10.92 0.94 21.73
C SER A 485 11.42 -0.14 20.79
N MET A 486 11.14 -1.40 21.12
CA MET A 486 11.56 -2.57 20.35
C MET A 486 10.45 -3.61 20.30
N ALA A 487 10.32 -4.31 19.16
CA ALA A 487 9.46 -5.47 18.98
C ALA A 487 10.13 -6.53 18.10
N ILE A 488 9.76 -7.80 18.26
CA ILE A 488 10.43 -8.94 17.62
C ILE A 488 9.43 -9.98 17.09
N ASP A 489 9.53 -10.30 15.80
CA ASP A 489 8.81 -11.36 15.08
C ASP A 489 9.73 -12.45 14.51
N SER A 490 10.96 -12.08 14.19
CA SER A 490 12.12 -12.90 13.76
C SER A 490 13.27 -11.94 13.45
N SER A 491 12.93 -10.74 12.99
CA SER A 491 13.76 -9.54 13.01
C SER A 491 13.49 -8.73 14.27
N ILE A 492 14.50 -7.98 14.71
CA ILE A 492 14.35 -6.95 15.74
C ILE A 492 13.99 -5.63 15.06
N TRP A 493 12.86 -5.06 15.45
CA TRP A 493 12.37 -3.77 14.99
C TRP A 493 12.60 -2.75 16.10
N ILE A 494 13.33 -1.67 15.81
CA ILE A 494 13.67 -0.63 16.78
C ILE A 494 13.10 0.70 16.30
N LEU A 495 12.40 1.40 17.18
CA LEU A 495 12.08 2.81 16.98
C LEU A 495 13.21 3.67 17.56
N ASP A 496 13.90 4.39 16.68
CA ASP A 496 15.10 5.21 16.99
C ASP A 496 14.95 6.60 16.37
N SER A 497 14.79 7.64 17.21
CA SER A 497 14.53 9.02 16.76
C SER A 497 13.40 9.14 15.73
N GLY A 498 12.29 8.44 15.96
CA GLY A 498 11.13 8.45 15.06
C GLY A 498 11.28 7.62 13.78
N LYS A 499 12.41 6.93 13.58
CA LYS A 499 12.62 6.00 12.47
C LYS A 499 12.43 4.56 12.93
N VAL A 500 11.77 3.75 12.10
CA VAL A 500 11.70 2.29 12.30
C VAL A 500 12.88 1.66 11.60
N ARG A 501 13.73 0.97 12.36
CA ARG A 501 14.92 0.26 11.87
C ARG A 501 14.74 -1.25 12.05
N LYS A 502 15.15 -2.04 11.07
CA LYS A 502 14.97 -3.50 11.05
C LYS A 502 16.33 -4.19 11.12
N PHE A 503 16.45 -5.20 11.98
CA PHE A 503 17.68 -5.98 12.13
C PHE A 503 17.41 -7.47 12.15
N THR A 504 18.03 -8.23 11.25
CA THR A 504 17.88 -9.68 11.16
C THR A 504 19.20 -10.36 11.45
N LYS A 505 19.19 -11.33 12.37
CA LYS A 505 20.39 -12.10 12.78
C LYS A 505 21.58 -11.20 13.20
N GLY A 506 21.30 -10.02 13.76
CA GLY A 506 22.31 -9.06 14.24
C GLY A 506 22.82 -8.05 13.21
N THR A 507 22.25 -8.03 12.00
CA THR A 507 22.63 -7.12 10.90
C THR A 507 21.46 -6.21 10.53
N GLU A 508 21.74 -4.94 10.25
CA GLU A 508 20.73 -3.98 9.80
C GLU A 508 20.25 -4.27 8.37
N GLU A 509 18.95 -4.17 8.14
CA GLU A 509 18.31 -4.24 6.83
C GLU A 509 17.70 -2.89 6.47
N THR A 510 17.74 -2.53 5.18
CA THR A 510 17.06 -1.33 4.68
C THR A 510 15.56 -1.49 4.84
N PHE A 511 14.95 -0.55 5.56
CA PHE A 511 13.50 -0.46 5.71
C PHE A 511 13.08 1.01 5.60
N SER A 512 12.21 1.31 4.63
CA SER A 512 11.66 2.65 4.41
C SER A 512 10.15 2.58 4.43
N ILE A 513 9.52 3.59 5.03
CA ILE A 513 8.07 3.63 5.14
C ILE A 513 7.49 4.55 4.07
N SER A 514 6.56 4.05 3.25
CA SER A 514 5.79 4.84 2.29
C SER A 514 4.36 5.09 2.79
N GLY A 515 3.75 6.20 2.35
CA GLY A 515 2.40 6.58 2.77
C GLY A 515 2.30 7.27 4.15
N LEU A 516 3.42 7.68 4.75
CA LEU A 516 3.41 8.54 5.94
C LEU A 516 3.16 10.00 5.55
N THR A 517 2.14 10.59 6.15
CA THR A 517 1.76 11.99 5.91
C THR A 517 2.34 12.94 6.95
N LYS A 518 2.77 12.37 8.07
CA LYS A 518 3.51 13.01 9.14
C LYS A 518 4.56 12.01 9.63
N PRO A 519 5.78 12.44 9.98
CA PRO A 519 6.77 11.58 10.61
C PRO A 519 6.22 10.91 11.87
N ILE A 520 6.73 9.73 12.21
CA ILE A 520 6.46 9.09 13.50
C ILE A 520 7.22 9.87 14.57
N SER A 521 6.54 10.24 15.65
CA SER A 521 7.15 10.99 16.74
C SER A 521 8.20 10.17 17.50
N GLU A 522 9.20 10.84 18.06
CA GLU A 522 10.33 10.17 18.72
C GLU A 522 9.93 9.32 19.93
N ASN A 523 8.84 9.65 20.64
CA ASN A 523 8.37 8.95 21.83
C ASN A 523 7.29 7.89 21.53
N SER A 524 7.24 7.38 20.29
CA SER A 524 6.25 6.37 19.90
C SER A 524 6.65 4.98 20.42
N LYS A 525 5.69 4.06 20.47
CA LYS A 525 5.92 2.65 20.82
C LYS A 525 5.76 1.77 19.58
N ILE A 526 6.50 0.68 19.47
CA ILE A 526 6.43 -0.27 18.36
C ILE A 526 5.94 -1.64 18.85
N PHE A 527 5.17 -2.34 18.02
CA PHE A 527 4.65 -3.67 18.35
C PHE A 527 4.54 -4.56 17.10
N THR A 528 4.83 -5.85 17.25
CA THR A 528 4.58 -6.88 16.24
C THR A 528 4.60 -8.28 16.87
N GLY A 529 4.34 -9.33 16.09
CA GLY A 529 4.34 -10.73 16.51
C GLY A 529 4.82 -11.66 15.40
N LEU A 530 5.12 -12.93 15.75
CA LEU A 530 5.76 -13.92 14.86
C LEU A 530 5.03 -14.08 13.51
N ASP A 531 3.70 -14.13 13.56
CA ASP A 531 2.86 -14.43 12.40
C ASP A 531 2.17 -13.17 11.84
N TYR A 532 2.69 -11.98 12.19
CA TYR A 532 2.00 -10.73 11.86
C TYR A 532 2.43 -10.19 10.49
N GLU A 533 1.46 -9.80 9.69
CA GLU A 533 1.68 -9.15 8.38
C GLU A 533 2.20 -7.72 8.53
N ASN A 534 2.02 -7.10 9.71
CA ASN A 534 2.36 -5.71 9.94
C ASN A 534 3.19 -5.48 11.22
N VAL A 535 3.91 -4.36 11.19
CA VAL A 535 4.49 -3.66 12.34
C VAL A 535 3.55 -2.51 12.69
N TYR A 536 3.33 -2.32 13.99
CA TYR A 536 2.44 -1.30 14.49
C TYR A 536 3.20 -0.25 15.28
N THR A 537 2.77 1.01 15.20
CA THR A 537 3.30 2.08 16.05
C THR A 537 2.18 2.83 16.75
N LEU A 538 2.31 3.06 18.06
CA LEU A 538 1.49 4.00 18.82
C LEU A 538 2.24 5.33 18.97
N ASP A 539 1.74 6.36 18.30
CA ASP A 539 2.27 7.73 18.34
C ASP A 539 1.26 8.64 19.06
N LYS A 540 1.49 8.82 20.37
CA LYS A 540 0.64 9.65 21.23
C LYS A 540 0.73 11.15 20.91
N ASP A 541 1.87 11.60 20.41
CA ASP A 541 2.12 13.02 20.13
C ASP A 541 1.34 13.48 18.89
N THR A 542 1.13 12.56 17.93
CA THR A 542 0.23 12.78 16.78
C THR A 542 -1.13 12.07 16.89
N ASN A 543 -1.45 11.51 18.06
CA ASN A 543 -2.75 10.92 18.39
C ASN A 543 -3.19 9.77 17.47
N ARG A 544 -2.27 8.87 17.11
CA ARG A 544 -2.56 7.79 16.16
C ARG A 544 -1.87 6.47 16.44
N ILE A 545 -2.47 5.39 15.96
CA ILE A 545 -1.82 4.09 15.77
C ILE A 545 -1.65 3.86 14.26
N ILE A 546 -0.48 3.40 13.83
CA ILE A 546 -0.18 3.15 12.42
C ILE A 546 0.08 1.66 12.25
N SER A 547 -0.50 1.05 11.22
CA SER A 547 -0.16 -0.29 10.76
C SER A 547 0.66 -0.19 9.48
N ILE A 548 1.82 -0.83 9.48
CA ILE A 548 2.82 -0.74 8.42
C ILE A 548 3.17 -2.17 8.03
N SER A 549 2.95 -2.53 6.77
CA SER A 549 3.35 -3.86 6.28
C SER A 549 4.85 -4.09 6.43
N LYS A 550 5.26 -5.36 6.47
CA LYS A 550 6.69 -5.73 6.55
C LYS A 550 7.53 -5.26 5.36
N SER A 551 6.91 -4.84 4.26
CA SER A 551 7.54 -4.21 3.10
C SER A 551 7.63 -2.68 3.19
N GLY A 552 7.08 -2.06 4.24
CA GLY A 552 7.20 -0.62 4.50
C GLY A 552 5.97 0.21 4.10
N GLU A 553 4.94 -0.38 3.50
CA GLU A 553 3.73 0.39 3.12
C GLU A 553 2.81 0.59 4.32
N VAL A 554 2.38 1.84 4.58
CA VAL A 554 1.32 2.16 5.54
C VAL A 554 -0.01 1.58 5.05
N LYS A 555 -0.59 0.66 5.82
CA LYS A 555 -1.88 0.02 5.52
C LYS A 555 -3.04 0.81 6.07
N ASN A 556 -3.00 1.11 7.36
CA ASN A 556 -4.01 1.91 8.05
C ASN A 556 -3.39 2.84 9.09
N GLN A 557 -4.11 3.91 9.39
CA GLN A 557 -3.85 4.81 10.51
C GLN A 557 -5.15 4.95 11.30
N TYR A 558 -5.09 4.79 12.62
CA TYR A 558 -6.23 4.93 13.53
C TYR A 558 -6.01 6.19 14.36
N VAL A 559 -6.90 7.18 14.25
CA VAL A 559 -6.70 8.50 14.85
C VAL A 559 -7.75 8.74 15.93
N SER A 560 -7.30 9.20 17.11
CA SER A 560 -8.18 9.66 18.18
C SER A 560 -7.42 10.52 19.18
N LYS A 561 -8.01 11.66 19.56
CA LYS A 561 -7.45 12.56 20.59
C LYS A 561 -7.17 11.85 21.92
N GLU A 562 -7.92 10.79 22.23
CA GLU A 562 -7.73 10.01 23.46
C GLU A 562 -6.39 9.28 23.50
N LEU A 563 -5.78 8.99 22.34
CA LEU A 563 -4.48 8.32 22.25
C LEU A 563 -3.33 9.17 22.83
N SER A 564 -3.51 10.48 23.01
CA SER A 564 -2.57 11.31 23.78
C SER A 564 -2.36 10.80 25.22
N ASN A 565 -3.36 10.12 25.79
CA ASN A 565 -3.34 9.54 27.13
C ASN A 565 -3.10 8.02 27.10
N ALA A 566 -2.63 7.46 25.99
CA ALA A 566 -2.33 6.05 25.87
C ALA A 566 -0.95 5.74 26.50
N SER A 567 -0.93 4.80 27.45
CA SER A 567 0.29 4.38 28.14
C SER A 567 0.91 3.11 27.53
N SER A 568 0.09 2.26 26.92
CA SER A 568 0.50 0.98 26.36
C SER A 568 -0.50 0.49 25.32
N PHE A 569 -0.02 -0.31 24.38
CA PHE A 569 -0.86 -0.99 23.40
C PHE A 569 -0.30 -2.36 23.05
N SER A 570 -1.17 -3.22 22.54
CA SER A 570 -0.83 -4.51 21.97
C SER A 570 -1.85 -4.86 20.90
N VAL A 571 -1.49 -5.75 19.97
CA VAL A 571 -2.32 -6.07 18.80
C VAL A 571 -2.53 -7.57 18.74
N ASP A 572 -3.74 -7.98 18.36
CA ASP A 572 -4.12 -9.34 17.98
C ASP A 572 -4.59 -9.31 16.52
N GLU A 573 -3.67 -9.56 15.58
CA GLU A 573 -4.00 -9.57 14.14
C GLU A 573 -4.98 -10.70 13.81
N SER A 574 -4.85 -11.86 14.46
CA SER A 574 -5.69 -13.03 14.21
C SER A 574 -7.18 -12.75 14.46
N ARG A 575 -7.48 -11.95 15.49
CA ARG A 575 -8.85 -11.50 15.83
C ARG A 575 -9.17 -10.10 15.33
N LYS A 576 -8.25 -9.45 14.60
CA LYS A 576 -8.36 -8.06 14.11
C LYS A 576 -8.69 -7.09 15.24
N LYS A 577 -7.93 -7.13 16.35
CA LYS A 577 -8.12 -6.25 17.51
C LYS A 577 -6.85 -5.51 17.87
N ILE A 578 -7.02 -4.25 18.27
CA ILE A 578 -6.01 -3.50 19.02
C ILE A 578 -6.50 -3.36 20.46
N TYR A 579 -5.62 -3.64 21.41
CA TYR A 579 -5.79 -3.40 22.82
C TYR A 579 -4.98 -2.18 23.23
N VAL A 580 -5.59 -1.20 23.87
CA VAL A 580 -4.92 0.05 24.25
C VAL A 580 -5.33 0.48 25.66
N VAL A 581 -4.34 0.80 26.48
CA VAL A 581 -4.57 1.36 27.81
C VAL A 581 -4.65 2.88 27.66
N ILE A 582 -5.81 3.47 27.94
CA ILE A 582 -6.07 4.91 27.86
C ILE A 582 -6.54 5.39 29.23
N SER A 583 -5.82 6.36 29.80
CA SER A 583 -6.15 6.95 31.11
C SER A 583 -6.40 5.88 32.20
N GLY A 584 -5.54 4.86 32.24
CA GLY A 584 -5.58 3.81 33.26
C GLY A 584 -6.56 2.67 33.00
N LYS A 585 -7.25 2.64 31.85
CA LYS A 585 -8.25 1.60 31.53
C LYS A 585 -7.97 0.91 30.21
N LEU A 586 -8.32 -0.37 30.10
CA LEU A 586 -8.10 -1.12 28.87
C LEU A 586 -9.30 -1.07 27.94
N TYR A 587 -9.07 -0.60 26.72
CA TYR A 587 -10.01 -0.63 25.61
C TYR A 587 -9.55 -1.61 24.54
N SER A 588 -10.51 -2.15 23.81
CA SER A 588 -10.29 -2.84 22.54
C SER A 588 -11.00 -2.11 21.42
N PHE A 589 -10.48 -2.16 20.21
CA PHE A 589 -11.14 -1.69 18.99
C PHE A 589 -10.67 -2.48 17.78
N ASP A 590 -11.35 -2.34 16.65
CA ASP A 590 -11.09 -3.14 15.46
C ASP A 590 -9.88 -2.64 14.67
N LEU A 591 -9.10 -3.59 14.16
CA LEU A 591 -8.08 -3.38 13.13
C LEU A 591 -8.76 -3.09 11.79
#